data_AF-A0AAW4PKE3-F1
#
_entry.id   AF-A0AAW4PKE3-F1
#
_cell.length_a   1.000
_cell.length_b   1.000
_cell.length_c   1.000
_cell.angle_alpha   90.00
_cell.angle_beta   90.00
_cell.angle_gamma   90.00
#
_symmetry.space_group_name_H-M   'P 1'
#
loop_
_entity.id
_entity.type
_entity.pdbx_description
1 polymer ?
#
loop_
_entity_poly.entity_id
_entity_poly.type
_entity_poly.pdbx_seq_one_letter_code
_entity_poly.pdbx_strand_id
1 'polypeptide(L)'
;MSTPERDIGAVLDESGPDYDGFSFETPGGGHQSDVYLVTLDHGGEQYEVVVKFKPPGDVPFDVEPKLHEYVANRTDVPVPRILVFERDPAVDVPPYFVTERVHGENLAEKFAGLSTDHRQRILRQAGEILGDMHSEIGFEAFGRLDLHDDRLIVRDWMGSWREYFEQLTRTHLSRLDETRFADVADRATSRIEPALDVVPEDGVPRLVHDDFRPANLLFDPGAEAPITAVLDWQDVLAALPEYNLAQTEFLFIDSSFRDPETCETLRSAFHEGYRSQRSMAFEDGYEERRPLYQLSTLLWRMAGFEAAFADESGLAQARAEAQYRQQFERLVEAVPS
;
A
#
# COMPACT_ATOMS: atom_id res chain seq x y z
N MET A 1 19.24 -0.17 25.83
CA MET A 1 18.20 0.09 24.81
C MET A 1 17.83 1.54 24.95
N SER A 2 17.92 2.32 23.88
CA SER A 2 17.40 3.69 23.89
C SER A 2 15.88 3.66 24.10
N THR A 3 15.34 4.74 24.64
CA THR A 3 13.88 4.91 24.75
C THR A 3 13.40 5.74 23.57
N PRO A 4 12.17 5.55 23.09
CA PRO A 4 11.60 6.41 22.05
C PRO A 4 11.69 7.90 22.38
N GLU A 5 11.47 8.26 23.66
CA GLU A 5 11.62 9.63 24.15
C GLU A 5 13.05 10.17 23.94
N ARG A 6 14.09 9.38 24.22
CA ARG A 6 15.49 9.79 24.00
C ARG A 6 15.75 10.00 22.52
N ASP A 7 15.30 9.08 21.68
CA ASP A 7 15.61 9.08 20.25
C ASP A 7 14.87 10.19 19.52
N ILE A 8 13.58 10.41 19.84
CA ILE A 8 12.81 11.56 19.34
C ILE A 8 13.46 12.87 19.78
N GLY A 9 13.85 13.00 21.05
CA GLY A 9 14.56 14.20 21.52
C GLY A 9 15.84 14.48 20.72
N ALA A 10 16.65 13.44 20.47
CA ALA A 10 17.88 13.57 19.68
C ALA A 10 17.61 13.98 18.21
N VAL A 11 16.55 13.44 17.59
CA VAL A 11 16.10 13.84 16.25
C VAL A 11 15.71 15.31 16.21
N LEU A 12 14.93 15.76 17.20
CA LEU A 12 14.44 17.13 17.27
C LEU A 12 15.59 18.14 17.51
N ASP A 13 16.56 17.78 18.36
CA ASP A 13 17.77 18.59 18.62
C ASP A 13 18.67 18.71 17.38
N GLU A 14 18.76 17.65 16.57
CA GLU A 14 19.60 17.63 15.36
C GLU A 14 18.96 18.38 14.19
N SER A 15 17.65 18.21 13.98
CA SER A 15 16.97 18.57 12.73
C SER A 15 15.98 19.73 12.84
N GLY A 16 15.65 20.17 14.06
CA GLY A 16 14.69 21.25 14.30
C GLY A 16 15.29 22.49 14.94
N PRO A 17 14.49 23.56 15.13
CA PRO A 17 14.84 24.66 16.02
C PRO A 17 14.87 24.20 17.48
N ASP A 18 15.33 25.07 18.38
CA ASP A 18 15.20 24.86 19.82
C ASP A 18 13.70 24.83 20.20
N TYR A 19 13.16 23.63 20.44
CA TYR A 19 11.79 23.41 20.90
C TYR A 19 11.66 23.67 22.41
N ASP A 20 10.53 24.21 22.84
CA ASP A 20 10.23 24.44 24.26
C ASP A 20 9.87 23.13 24.99
N GLY A 21 9.38 22.14 24.25
CA GLY A 21 9.00 20.82 24.74
C GLY A 21 8.40 19.94 23.63
N PHE A 22 8.22 18.66 23.93
CA PHE A 22 7.48 17.75 23.05
C PHE A 22 6.75 16.67 23.85
N SER A 23 5.73 16.09 23.22
CA SER A 23 5.09 14.84 23.64
C SER A 23 4.90 13.94 22.44
N PHE A 24 4.76 12.63 22.65
CA PHE A 24 4.58 11.68 21.55
C PHE A 24 3.62 10.55 21.90
N GLU A 25 3.03 9.98 20.87
CA GLU A 25 2.25 8.75 20.91
C GLU A 25 2.57 7.87 19.70
N THR A 26 2.29 6.57 19.82
CA THR A 26 2.35 5.65 18.67
C THR A 26 1.01 5.68 17.94
N PRO A 27 0.99 5.71 16.59
CA PRO A 27 -0.25 5.57 15.84
C PRO A 27 -1.02 4.30 16.25
N GLY A 28 -2.35 4.38 16.29
CA GLY A 28 -3.19 3.21 16.54
C GLY A 28 -3.24 2.27 15.34
N GLY A 29 -3.05 0.96 15.57
CA GLY A 29 -3.21 -0.10 14.57
C GLY A 29 -1.94 -0.36 13.74
N GLY A 30 -1.27 -1.48 13.99
CA GLY A 30 -0.17 -2.01 13.18
C GLY A 30 1.17 -2.17 13.91
N HIS A 31 2.03 -3.06 13.40
CA HIS A 31 3.32 -3.47 13.98
C HIS A 31 4.46 -2.46 13.78
N GLN A 32 4.17 -1.20 13.44
CA GLN A 32 5.20 -0.20 13.17
C GLN A 32 5.65 0.45 14.48
N SER A 33 6.48 -0.27 15.23
CA SER A 33 7.14 0.22 16.46
C SER A 33 8.04 1.43 16.25
N ASP A 34 8.25 1.83 15.00
CA ASP A 34 9.27 2.79 14.59
C ASP A 34 8.64 4.10 14.10
N VAL A 35 7.32 4.27 14.22
CA VAL A 35 6.58 5.49 13.83
C VAL A 35 5.97 6.17 15.06
N TYR A 36 6.16 7.47 15.17
CA TYR A 36 5.71 8.28 16.30
C TYR A 36 5.00 9.54 15.82
N LEU A 37 3.81 9.80 16.36
CA LEU A 37 3.14 11.10 16.24
C LEU A 37 3.71 12.00 17.34
N VAL A 38 4.32 13.12 16.96
CA VAL A 38 5.02 14.01 17.88
C VAL A 38 4.36 15.39 17.85
N THR A 39 3.93 15.85 19.02
CA THR A 39 3.46 17.22 19.26
C THR A 39 4.61 18.03 19.82
N LEU A 40 4.92 19.15 19.18
CA LEU A 40 6.04 20.04 19.47
C LEU A 40 5.50 21.37 19.97
N ASP A 41 6.06 21.87 21.07
CA ASP A 41 5.82 23.24 21.55
C ASP A 41 6.97 24.14 21.08
N HIS A 42 6.66 25.20 20.33
CA HIS A 42 7.67 26.18 19.91
C HIS A 42 7.09 27.59 19.84
N GLY A 43 7.66 28.51 20.62
CA GLY A 43 7.26 29.93 20.59
C GLY A 43 5.82 30.15 21.10
N GLY A 44 5.31 29.23 21.93
CA GLY A 44 3.94 29.25 22.44
C GLY A 44 2.87 28.67 21.49
N GLU A 45 3.27 28.12 20.35
CA GLU A 45 2.39 27.43 19.39
C GLU A 45 2.69 25.93 19.40
N GLN A 46 1.69 25.13 19.00
CA GLN A 46 1.83 23.68 18.87
C GLN A 46 1.89 23.25 17.40
N TYR A 47 2.82 22.35 17.10
CA TYR A 47 3.00 21.75 15.79
C TYR A 47 2.96 20.23 15.90
N GLU A 48 2.46 19.55 14.88
CA GLU A 48 2.42 18.10 14.83
C GLU A 48 3.23 17.58 13.65
N VAL A 49 4.07 16.58 13.92
CA VAL A 49 4.88 15.89 12.92
C VAL A 49 4.81 14.39 13.13
N VAL A 50 5.23 13.63 12.12
CA VAL A 50 5.43 12.18 12.24
C VAL A 50 6.91 11.89 12.12
N VAL A 51 7.48 11.19 13.09
CA VAL A 51 8.87 10.72 13.06
C VAL A 51 8.86 9.23 12.78
N LYS A 52 9.55 8.80 11.71
CA LYS A 52 9.75 7.38 11.40
C LYS A 52 11.24 7.06 11.45
N PHE A 53 11.58 6.04 12.21
CA PHE A 53 12.93 5.47 12.24
C PHE A 53 13.04 4.27 11.30
N LYS A 54 14.25 4.03 10.82
CA LYS A 54 14.56 2.82 10.06
C LYS A 54 14.42 1.59 10.98
N PRO A 55 13.58 0.61 10.60
CA PRO A 55 13.50 -0.66 11.33
C PRO A 55 14.83 -1.42 11.31
N PRO A 56 15.08 -2.28 12.31
CA PRO A 56 16.27 -3.14 12.29
C PRO A 56 16.27 -4.08 11.07
N GLY A 57 17.44 -4.24 10.44
CA GLY A 57 17.62 -5.13 9.30
C GLY A 57 18.03 -4.41 8.02
N ASP A 58 18.11 -5.18 6.93
CA ASP A 58 18.47 -4.66 5.60
C ASP A 58 17.23 -4.17 4.86
N VAL A 59 16.67 -3.05 5.35
CA VAL A 59 15.49 -2.40 4.78
C VAL A 59 15.95 -1.18 3.96
N PRO A 60 15.51 -1.04 2.69
CA PRO A 60 15.83 0.10 1.83
C PRO A 60 15.01 1.34 2.24
N PHE A 61 15.34 1.91 3.40
CA PHE A 61 14.61 2.99 4.05
C PHE A 61 14.59 4.31 3.26
N ASP A 62 15.67 4.59 2.53
CA ASP A 62 15.88 5.85 1.82
C ASP A 62 14.95 6.01 0.61
N VAL A 63 14.40 4.90 0.11
CA VAL A 63 13.52 4.87 -1.08
C VAL A 63 12.20 5.61 -0.80
N GLU A 64 11.63 5.43 0.39
CA GLU A 64 10.34 6.00 0.79
C GLU A 64 10.33 7.54 0.78
N PRO A 65 11.21 8.27 1.49
CA PRO A 65 11.21 9.73 1.44
C PRO A 65 11.48 10.26 0.03
N LYS A 66 12.29 9.56 -0.77
CA LYS A 66 12.52 9.93 -2.17
C LYS A 66 11.25 9.80 -3.02
N LEU A 67 10.45 8.75 -2.78
CA LEU A 67 9.17 8.54 -3.46
C LEU A 67 8.14 9.58 -3.07
N HIS A 68 8.07 9.99 -1.80
CA HIS A 68 7.18 11.05 -1.37
C HIS A 68 7.37 12.32 -2.20
N GLU A 69 8.61 12.81 -2.29
CA GLU A 69 8.95 13.97 -3.11
C GLU A 69 8.72 13.70 -4.60
N TYR A 70 9.08 12.52 -5.09
CA TYR A 70 8.98 12.19 -6.51
C TYR A 70 7.52 12.22 -7.00
N VAL A 71 6.60 11.66 -6.20
CA VAL A 71 5.15 11.61 -6.45
C VAL A 71 4.52 12.98 -6.28
N ALA A 72 4.76 13.67 -5.15
CA ALA A 72 4.17 14.98 -4.88
C ALA A 72 4.54 16.04 -5.93
N ASN A 73 5.71 15.92 -6.57
CA ASN A 73 6.14 16.84 -7.63
C ASN A 73 5.53 16.55 -9.01
N ARG A 74 4.81 15.43 -9.18
CA ARG A 74 4.32 14.96 -10.49
C ARG A 74 2.83 14.68 -10.54
N THR A 75 2.18 14.57 -9.39
CA THR A 75 0.79 14.15 -9.25
C THR A 75 0.10 14.99 -8.18
N ASP A 76 -1.23 14.99 -8.19
CA ASP A 76 -2.09 15.55 -7.15
C ASP A 76 -2.38 14.54 -6.02
N VAL A 77 -1.69 13.39 -6.00
CA VAL A 77 -1.82 12.39 -4.93
C VAL A 77 -1.45 13.03 -3.58
N PRO A 78 -2.32 12.90 -2.55
CA PRO A 78 -2.04 13.50 -1.25
C PRO A 78 -0.99 12.68 -0.49
N VAL A 79 0.28 13.02 -0.67
CA VAL A 79 1.40 12.35 0.02
C VAL A 79 1.93 13.26 1.13
N PRO A 80 2.15 12.76 2.37
CA PRO A 80 2.73 13.57 3.44
C PRO A 80 4.09 14.14 3.02
N ARG A 81 4.26 15.45 3.11
CA ARG A 81 5.52 16.10 2.76
C ARG A 81 6.64 15.67 3.72
N ILE A 82 7.78 15.29 3.16
CA ILE A 82 9.03 15.10 3.91
C ILE A 82 9.54 16.48 4.34
N LEU A 83 9.70 16.66 5.66
CA LEU A 83 10.28 17.86 6.25
C LEU A 83 11.78 17.67 6.45
N VAL A 84 12.18 16.46 6.86
CA VAL A 84 13.57 16.08 7.15
C VAL A 84 13.75 14.63 6.72
N PHE A 85 14.89 14.31 6.12
CA PHE A 85 15.37 12.93 5.98
C PHE A 85 16.86 12.92 6.28
N GLU A 86 17.26 12.08 7.24
CA GLU A 86 18.66 11.92 7.63
C GLU A 86 19.08 10.46 7.53
N ARG A 87 19.96 10.18 6.57
CA ARG A 87 20.46 8.83 6.27
C ARG A 87 21.56 8.41 7.23
N ASP A 88 22.41 9.35 7.63
CA ASP A 88 23.58 9.09 8.47
C ASP A 88 23.57 10.07 9.66
N PRO A 89 22.69 9.87 10.67
CA PRO A 89 22.55 10.79 11.80
C PRO A 89 23.88 11.01 12.53
N ALA A 90 24.14 12.26 12.93
CA ALA A 90 25.29 12.61 13.77
C ALA A 90 25.06 12.24 15.24
N VAL A 91 23.80 12.01 15.61
CA VAL A 91 23.38 11.51 16.92
C VAL A 91 23.22 9.98 16.90
N ASP A 92 23.23 9.36 18.08
CA ASP A 92 23.20 7.90 18.25
C ASP A 92 21.80 7.28 17.99
N VAL A 93 21.18 7.56 16.84
CA VAL A 93 19.85 7.04 16.45
C VAL A 93 19.91 6.34 15.08
N PRO A 94 18.96 5.45 14.77
CA PRO A 94 18.82 4.90 13.42
C PRO A 94 18.53 6.02 12.39
N PRO A 95 18.81 5.79 11.10
CA PRO A 95 18.34 6.68 10.04
C PRO A 95 16.84 6.97 10.19
N TYR A 96 16.42 8.19 9.88
CA TYR A 96 15.05 8.62 10.13
C TYR A 96 14.57 9.63 9.10
N PHE A 97 13.24 9.78 9.00
CA PHE A 97 12.64 10.93 8.37
C PHE A 97 11.51 11.50 9.23
N VAL A 98 11.25 12.79 9.03
CA VAL A 98 10.15 13.52 9.65
C VAL A 98 9.22 14.00 8.54
N THR A 99 7.93 13.73 8.68
CA THR A 99 6.90 14.25 7.78
C THR A 99 6.01 15.25 8.50
N GLU A 100 5.30 16.06 7.73
CA GLU A 100 4.17 16.79 8.29
C GLU A 100 3.10 15.81 8.80
N ARG A 101 2.34 16.24 9.80
CA ARG A 101 1.13 15.53 10.23
C ARG A 101 -0.02 15.88 9.29
N VAL A 102 -0.50 14.91 8.51
CA VAL A 102 -1.73 15.07 7.72
C VAL A 102 -2.93 14.61 8.55
N HIS A 103 -3.93 15.47 8.76
CA HIS A 103 -5.11 15.14 9.57
C HIS A 103 -6.08 14.18 8.87
N GLY A 104 -6.75 13.33 9.66
CA GLY A 104 -7.70 12.32 9.19
C GLY A 104 -7.71 11.09 10.11
N GLU A 105 -8.74 10.26 9.96
CA GLU A 105 -8.85 8.93 10.59
C GLU A 105 -8.29 7.85 9.66
N ASN A 106 -7.75 6.76 10.22
CA ASN A 106 -7.39 5.59 9.40
C ASN A 106 -8.64 4.94 8.80
N LEU A 107 -8.64 4.72 7.49
CA LEU A 107 -9.82 4.28 6.78
C LEU A 107 -10.21 2.82 7.10
N ALA A 108 -9.26 1.94 7.43
CA ALA A 108 -9.51 0.49 7.59
C ALA A 108 -10.63 0.16 8.57
N GLU A 109 -10.65 0.81 9.74
CA GLU A 109 -11.64 0.52 10.79
C GLU A 109 -13.02 1.08 10.47
N LYS A 110 -13.10 2.12 9.65
CA LYS A 110 -14.33 2.87 9.40
C LYS A 110 -15.03 2.41 8.14
N PHE A 111 -14.28 1.98 7.13
CA PHE A 111 -14.77 1.81 5.75
C PHE A 111 -16.04 0.94 5.66
N ALA A 112 -16.06 -0.22 6.33
CA ALA A 112 -17.20 -1.14 6.34
C ALA A 112 -18.43 -0.61 7.09
N GLY A 113 -18.30 0.46 7.90
CA GLY A 113 -19.38 1.12 8.63
C GLY A 113 -19.91 2.39 7.95
N LEU A 114 -19.20 2.94 6.96
CA LEU A 114 -19.60 4.17 6.25
C LEU A 114 -20.89 3.97 5.44
N SER A 115 -21.59 5.06 5.13
CA SER A 115 -22.72 5.02 4.19
C SER A 115 -22.27 4.67 2.77
N THR A 116 -23.17 4.14 1.95
CA THR A 116 -22.90 3.84 0.54
C THR A 116 -22.38 5.05 -0.22
N ASP A 117 -22.92 6.24 0.03
CA ASP A 117 -22.48 7.48 -0.61
C ASP A 117 -21.02 7.84 -0.27
N HIS A 118 -20.64 7.71 1.01
CA HIS A 118 -19.25 7.95 1.42
C HIS A 118 -18.30 6.93 0.80
N ARG A 119 -18.67 5.64 0.78
CA ARG A 119 -17.84 4.61 0.13
C ARG A 119 -17.68 4.87 -1.37
N GLN A 120 -18.73 5.28 -2.07
CA GLN A 120 -18.63 5.65 -3.48
C GLN A 120 -17.70 6.85 -3.70
N ARG A 121 -17.78 7.89 -2.86
CA ARG A 121 -16.86 9.05 -2.94
C ARG A 121 -15.41 8.63 -2.71
N ILE A 122 -15.15 7.80 -1.70
CA ILE A 122 -13.81 7.25 -1.44
C ILE A 122 -13.30 6.43 -2.62
N LEU A 123 -14.12 5.51 -3.15
CA LEU A 123 -13.69 4.64 -4.25
C LEU A 123 -13.48 5.44 -5.54
N ARG A 124 -14.31 6.45 -5.82
CA ARG A 124 -14.07 7.37 -6.93
C ARG A 124 -12.73 8.07 -6.78
N GLN A 125 -12.45 8.66 -5.62
CA GLN A 125 -11.16 9.32 -5.40
C GLN A 125 -9.98 8.35 -5.41
N ALA A 126 -10.13 7.12 -4.90
CA ALA A 126 -9.11 6.08 -5.03
C ALA A 126 -8.79 5.78 -6.50
N GLY A 127 -9.83 5.73 -7.35
CA GLY A 127 -9.66 5.62 -8.79
C GLY A 127 -8.92 6.80 -9.38
N GLU A 128 -9.29 8.03 -9.01
CA GLU A 128 -8.61 9.27 -9.44
C GLU A 128 -7.13 9.26 -9.06
N ILE A 129 -6.80 8.95 -7.80
CA ILE A 129 -5.42 8.84 -7.29
C ILE A 129 -4.58 7.86 -8.12
N LEU A 130 -5.10 6.66 -8.36
CA LEU A 130 -4.37 5.66 -9.16
C LEU A 130 -4.27 6.08 -10.63
N GLY A 131 -5.31 6.72 -11.17
CA GLY A 131 -5.33 7.20 -12.54
C GLY A 131 -4.30 8.28 -12.79
N ASP A 132 -4.19 9.25 -11.88
CA ASP A 132 -3.19 10.32 -11.90
C ASP A 132 -1.77 9.74 -11.81
N MET A 133 -1.50 8.92 -10.79
CA MET A 133 -0.22 8.23 -10.63
C MET A 133 0.18 7.42 -11.88
N HIS A 134 -0.75 6.64 -12.43
CA HIS A 134 -0.48 5.82 -13.62
C HIS A 134 -0.30 6.68 -14.88
N SER A 135 -0.96 7.84 -14.99
CA SER A 135 -0.81 8.77 -16.10
C SER A 135 0.56 9.43 -16.12
N GLU A 136 0.98 9.98 -14.98
CA GLU A 136 2.14 10.87 -14.89
C GLU A 136 3.47 10.14 -14.68
N ILE A 137 3.45 8.95 -14.08
CA ILE A 137 4.68 8.26 -13.69
C ILE A 137 4.83 6.92 -14.42
N GLY A 138 5.77 6.87 -15.36
CA GLY A 138 6.15 5.66 -16.10
C GLY A 138 7.63 5.32 -15.96
N PHE A 139 7.94 4.05 -16.19
CA PHE A 139 9.29 3.49 -16.12
C PHE A 139 9.65 2.70 -17.37
N GLU A 140 10.93 2.45 -17.57
CA GLU A 140 11.47 1.76 -18.75
C GLU A 140 11.33 0.23 -18.73
N ALA A 141 11.14 -0.40 -17.57
CA ALA A 141 10.72 -1.80 -17.50
C ALA A 141 10.06 -2.15 -16.15
N PHE A 142 9.71 -3.43 -15.98
CA PHE A 142 9.00 -3.95 -14.81
C PHE A 142 9.98 -4.32 -13.68
N GLY A 143 9.58 -4.08 -12.44
CA GLY A 143 10.45 -4.35 -11.28
C GLY A 143 10.01 -3.65 -9.99
N ARG A 144 10.72 -3.93 -8.90
CA ARG A 144 10.62 -3.12 -7.65
C ARG A 144 11.41 -1.83 -7.83
N LEU A 145 10.94 -0.73 -7.26
CA LEU A 145 11.76 0.49 -7.26
C LEU A 145 12.81 0.44 -6.15
N ASP A 146 13.96 1.02 -6.43
CA ASP A 146 15.07 1.17 -5.50
C ASP A 146 15.83 2.47 -5.80
N LEU A 147 16.85 2.77 -5.01
CA LEU A 147 17.76 3.89 -5.25
C LEU A 147 19.14 3.43 -5.70
N HIS A 148 19.66 4.12 -6.71
CA HIS A 148 21.05 4.05 -7.11
C HIS A 148 21.56 5.47 -7.34
N ASP A 149 22.60 5.87 -6.60
CA ASP A 149 23.16 7.23 -6.61
C ASP A 149 22.07 8.33 -6.50
N ASP A 150 21.20 8.19 -5.50
CA ASP A 150 20.06 9.08 -5.19
C ASP A 150 19.01 9.25 -6.32
N ARG A 151 18.98 8.30 -7.25
CA ARG A 151 17.99 8.23 -8.33
C ARG A 151 17.13 6.99 -8.18
N LEU A 152 15.83 7.16 -8.39
CA LEU A 152 14.91 6.04 -8.51
C LEU A 152 15.28 5.21 -9.74
N ILE A 153 15.45 3.92 -9.51
CA ILE A 153 15.71 2.91 -10.53
C ILE A 153 14.72 1.76 -10.38
N VAL A 154 14.58 0.97 -11.44
CA VAL A 154 13.89 -0.31 -11.38
C VAL A 154 14.92 -1.41 -11.09
N ARG A 155 14.81 -2.06 -9.93
CA ARG A 155 15.62 -3.22 -9.54
C ARG A 155 15.04 -4.49 -10.17
N ASP A 156 15.93 -5.45 -10.47
CA ASP A 156 15.58 -6.75 -11.07
C ASP A 156 14.80 -6.60 -12.38
N TRP A 157 15.33 -5.72 -13.23
CA TRP A 157 14.74 -5.25 -14.47
C TRP A 157 14.22 -6.40 -15.36
N MET A 158 12.92 -6.36 -15.69
CA MET A 158 12.28 -7.31 -16.60
C MET A 158 11.54 -6.62 -17.73
N GLY A 159 11.75 -7.10 -18.96
CA GLY A 159 11.09 -6.57 -20.15
C GLY A 159 9.67 -7.10 -20.38
N SER A 160 9.29 -8.20 -19.72
CA SER A 160 7.98 -8.84 -19.85
C SER A 160 7.21 -8.75 -18.53
N TRP A 161 6.00 -8.20 -18.59
CA TRP A 161 5.12 -8.15 -17.43
C TRP A 161 4.69 -9.55 -17.00
N ARG A 162 4.41 -10.45 -17.93
CA ARG A 162 4.07 -11.85 -17.64
C ARG A 162 5.15 -12.54 -16.82
N GLU A 163 6.42 -12.41 -17.22
CA GLU A 163 7.55 -13.01 -16.49
C GLU A 163 7.68 -12.42 -15.08
N TYR A 164 7.55 -11.09 -14.95
CA TYR A 164 7.59 -10.42 -13.66
C TYR A 164 6.46 -10.86 -12.74
N PHE A 165 5.22 -10.88 -13.25
CA PHE A 165 4.04 -11.31 -12.50
C PHE A 165 4.12 -12.78 -12.09
N GLU A 166 4.65 -13.65 -12.95
CA GLU A 166 4.92 -15.04 -12.62
C GLU A 166 5.92 -15.16 -11.47
N GLN A 167 7.05 -14.44 -11.53
CA GLN A 167 8.06 -14.45 -10.46
C GLN A 167 7.50 -13.90 -9.13
N LEU A 168 6.75 -12.80 -9.19
CA LEU A 168 6.08 -12.20 -8.04
C LEU A 168 5.13 -13.21 -7.39
N THR A 169 4.29 -13.86 -8.19
CA THR A 169 3.31 -14.84 -7.71
C THR A 169 3.96 -16.11 -7.17
N ARG A 170 5.04 -16.59 -7.79
CA ARG A 170 5.86 -17.69 -7.25
C ARG A 170 6.49 -17.33 -5.90
N THR A 171 6.90 -16.08 -5.72
CA THR A 171 7.41 -15.60 -4.42
C THR A 171 6.31 -15.66 -3.37
N HIS A 172 5.08 -15.23 -3.68
CA HIS A 172 3.93 -15.34 -2.77
C HIS A 172 3.66 -16.80 -2.39
N LEU A 173 3.65 -17.72 -3.37
CA LEU A 173 3.44 -19.14 -3.17
C LEU A 173 4.51 -19.77 -2.26
N SER A 174 5.79 -19.50 -2.53
CA SER A 174 6.90 -20.07 -1.75
C SER A 174 6.85 -19.69 -0.27
N ARG A 175 6.28 -18.52 0.05
CA ARG A 175 6.11 -18.07 1.43
C ARG A 175 4.95 -18.76 2.15
N LEU A 176 4.10 -19.52 1.46
CA LEU A 176 3.00 -20.27 2.10
C LEU A 176 3.48 -21.52 2.83
N ASP A 177 4.61 -22.11 2.42
CA ASP A 177 5.14 -23.38 2.97
C ASP A 177 5.31 -23.34 4.50
N GLU A 178 5.58 -22.15 5.04
CA GLU A 178 5.81 -21.92 6.47
C GLU A 178 4.54 -21.42 7.20
N THR A 179 3.39 -21.42 6.52
CA THR A 179 2.13 -20.89 7.05
C THR A 179 1.06 -21.96 7.17
N ARG A 180 -0.01 -21.62 7.89
CA ARG A 180 -1.23 -22.43 7.95
C ARG A 180 -1.95 -22.63 6.61
N PHE A 181 -1.54 -21.92 5.55
CA PHE A 181 -2.13 -22.01 4.21
C PHE A 181 -1.28 -22.84 3.24
N ALA A 182 -0.25 -23.56 3.71
CA ALA A 182 0.56 -24.44 2.85
C ALA A 182 -0.30 -25.43 2.03
N ASP A 183 -1.47 -25.83 2.54
CA ASP A 183 -2.39 -26.76 1.88
C ASP A 183 -3.01 -26.23 0.57
N VAL A 184 -3.03 -24.91 0.33
CA VAL A 184 -3.62 -24.33 -0.89
C VAL A 184 -2.61 -24.15 -2.02
N ALA A 185 -1.31 -24.28 -1.76
CA ALA A 185 -0.24 -23.93 -2.70
C ALA A 185 -0.28 -24.75 -4.01
N ASP A 186 -0.49 -26.06 -3.93
CA ASP A 186 -0.55 -26.94 -5.11
C ASP A 186 -1.75 -26.60 -6.01
N ARG A 187 -2.91 -26.34 -5.40
CA ARG A 187 -4.13 -25.99 -6.14
C ARG A 187 -4.03 -24.60 -6.75
N ALA A 188 -3.40 -23.66 -6.05
CA ALA A 188 -3.10 -22.34 -6.60
C ALA A 188 -2.17 -22.45 -7.81
N THR A 189 -1.06 -23.19 -7.68
CA THR A 189 -0.05 -23.38 -8.73
C THR A 189 -0.67 -24.00 -9.99
N SER A 190 -1.37 -25.13 -9.84
CA SER A 190 -2.02 -25.82 -10.96
C SER A 190 -3.09 -24.99 -11.68
N ARG A 191 -3.63 -23.96 -11.02
CA ARG A 191 -4.57 -23.02 -11.63
C ARG A 191 -3.89 -21.82 -12.26
N ILE A 192 -2.85 -21.28 -11.63
CA ILE A 192 -2.16 -20.06 -12.05
C ILE A 192 -1.28 -20.33 -13.27
N GLU A 193 -0.52 -21.41 -13.29
CA GLU A 193 0.43 -21.72 -14.36
C GLU A 193 -0.19 -21.65 -15.78
N PRO A 194 -1.31 -22.34 -16.09
CA PRO A 194 -1.92 -22.24 -17.42
C PRO A 194 -2.55 -20.85 -17.67
N ALA A 195 -2.99 -20.16 -16.63
CA ALA A 195 -3.62 -18.84 -16.75
C ALA A 195 -2.61 -17.71 -17.02
N LEU A 196 -1.30 -17.94 -16.87
CA LEU A 196 -0.29 -16.93 -17.17
C LEU A 196 -0.31 -16.49 -18.65
N ASP A 197 -0.81 -17.32 -19.56
CA ASP A 197 -0.92 -17.00 -20.98
C ASP A 197 -1.86 -15.80 -21.24
N VAL A 198 -2.84 -15.55 -20.37
CA VAL A 198 -3.73 -14.38 -20.50
C VAL A 198 -3.06 -13.09 -20.02
N VAL A 199 -1.96 -13.17 -19.26
CA VAL A 199 -1.23 -12.00 -18.75
C VAL A 199 -0.44 -11.35 -19.91
N PRO A 200 -0.53 -10.03 -20.12
CA PRO A 200 0.19 -9.36 -21.17
C PRO A 200 1.70 -9.43 -20.94
N GLU A 201 2.47 -9.58 -22.02
CA GLU A 201 3.93 -9.45 -21.98
C GLU A 201 4.32 -7.98 -22.06
N ASP A 202 3.70 -7.23 -22.97
CA ASP A 202 4.01 -5.85 -23.28
C ASP A 202 3.10 -4.84 -22.55
N GLY A 203 3.64 -3.64 -22.38
CA GLY A 203 2.92 -2.44 -21.95
C GLY A 203 3.87 -1.42 -21.38
N VAL A 204 3.35 -0.27 -20.92
CA VAL A 204 4.18 0.75 -20.28
C VAL A 204 4.09 0.54 -18.77
N PRO A 205 5.17 0.13 -18.08
CA PRO A 205 5.21 0.05 -16.63
C PRO A 205 4.92 1.43 -16.02
N ARG A 206 4.04 1.45 -15.03
CA ARG A 206 3.65 2.64 -14.26
C ARG A 206 3.96 2.45 -12.79
N LEU A 207 4.07 3.56 -12.07
CA LEU A 207 4.19 3.51 -10.61
C LEU A 207 2.95 2.83 -10.03
N VAL A 208 3.16 1.76 -9.29
CA VAL A 208 2.12 0.99 -8.61
C VAL A 208 2.43 0.99 -7.13
N HIS A 209 1.43 1.38 -6.34
CA HIS A 209 1.49 1.28 -4.88
C HIS A 209 1.02 -0.13 -4.50
N ASP A 210 1.96 -1.04 -4.23
CA ASP A 210 1.71 -2.49 -4.08
C ASP A 210 0.94 -2.85 -2.80
N ASP A 211 0.71 -1.88 -1.92
CA ASP A 211 -0.18 -1.99 -0.77
C ASP A 211 -1.24 -0.86 -0.71
N PHE A 212 -1.84 -0.49 -1.86
CA PHE A 212 -2.89 0.54 -1.89
C PHE A 212 -4.21 -0.01 -1.30
N ARG A 213 -4.37 0.15 0.02
CA ARG A 213 -5.49 -0.40 0.81
C ARG A 213 -5.98 0.55 1.90
N PRO A 214 -7.19 0.35 2.46
CA PRO A 214 -7.73 1.22 3.50
C PRO A 214 -6.80 1.49 4.70
N ALA A 215 -5.97 0.52 5.08
CA ALA A 215 -5.04 0.68 6.22
C ALA A 215 -3.94 1.71 5.96
N ASN A 216 -3.64 2.02 4.70
CA ASN A 216 -2.61 2.99 4.30
C ASN A 216 -3.23 4.31 3.84
N LEU A 217 -4.52 4.54 4.12
CA LEU A 217 -5.20 5.77 3.77
C LEU A 217 -5.71 6.50 5.02
N LEU A 218 -5.44 7.81 5.08
CA LEU A 218 -6.14 8.71 5.99
C LEU A 218 -7.36 9.30 5.29
N PHE A 219 -8.41 9.53 6.07
CA PHE A 219 -9.70 9.96 5.56
C PHE A 219 -10.39 10.98 6.47
N ASP A 220 -11.08 11.93 5.85
CA ASP A 220 -12.03 12.84 6.49
C ASP A 220 -13.36 12.85 5.69
N PRO A 221 -14.49 12.40 6.26
CA PRO A 221 -15.77 12.38 5.56
C PRO A 221 -16.27 13.78 5.18
N GLY A 222 -15.88 14.80 5.93
CA GLY A 222 -16.27 16.20 5.74
C GLY A 222 -15.43 16.94 4.70
N ALA A 223 -14.28 16.41 4.31
CA ALA A 223 -13.45 16.98 3.25
C ALA A 223 -14.12 16.84 1.87
N GLU A 224 -13.81 17.76 0.95
CA GLU A 224 -14.27 17.68 -0.45
C GLU A 224 -13.73 16.43 -1.13
N ALA A 225 -12.42 16.19 -0.97
CA ALA A 225 -11.69 14.99 -1.35
C ALA A 225 -11.45 14.15 -0.09
N PRO A 226 -12.25 13.09 0.16
CA PRO A 226 -12.27 12.38 1.43
C PRO A 226 -10.96 11.70 1.85
N ILE A 227 -10.16 11.17 0.92
CA ILE A 227 -8.83 10.60 1.20
C ILE A 227 -7.87 11.77 1.35
N THR A 228 -7.36 11.97 2.56
CA THR A 228 -6.49 13.10 2.90
C THR A 228 -5.02 12.75 2.86
N ALA A 229 -4.65 11.47 2.93
CA ALA A 229 -3.28 11.00 2.72
C ALA A 229 -3.22 9.58 2.17
N VAL A 230 -2.23 9.32 1.31
CA VAL A 230 -1.73 7.99 0.95
C VAL A 230 -0.40 7.78 1.69
N LEU A 231 -0.35 6.76 2.53
CA LEU A 231 0.77 6.42 3.41
C LEU A 231 1.51 5.17 2.89
N ASP A 232 2.68 4.92 3.49
CA ASP A 232 3.47 3.70 3.31
C ASP A 232 3.95 3.45 1.87
N TRP A 233 4.87 4.31 1.42
CA TRP A 233 5.47 4.26 0.09
C TRP A 233 6.70 3.33 0.00
N GLN A 234 6.91 2.45 0.97
CA GLN A 234 8.10 1.58 1.03
C GLN A 234 8.09 0.48 -0.05
N ASP A 235 6.91 -0.02 -0.41
CA ASP A 235 6.72 -1.11 -1.35
C ASP A 235 5.98 -0.62 -2.60
N VAL A 236 6.77 -0.19 -3.58
CA VAL A 236 6.26 0.26 -4.89
C VAL A 236 6.89 -0.49 -6.05
N LEU A 237 6.12 -0.62 -7.11
CA LEU A 237 6.47 -1.37 -8.30
C LEU A 237 6.41 -0.48 -9.54
N ALA A 238 7.24 -0.81 -10.53
CA ALA A 238 6.95 -0.52 -11.92
C ALA A 238 6.19 -1.74 -12.49
N ALA A 239 4.87 -1.59 -12.68
CA ALA A 239 3.98 -2.68 -13.09
C ALA A 239 2.93 -2.20 -14.09
N LEU A 240 2.19 -3.12 -14.72
CA LEU A 240 1.03 -2.70 -15.51
C LEU A 240 -0.08 -2.18 -14.59
N PRO A 241 -0.73 -1.05 -14.94
CA PRO A 241 -1.83 -0.48 -14.15
C PRO A 241 -2.93 -1.46 -13.75
N GLU A 242 -3.28 -2.40 -14.63
CA GLU A 242 -4.35 -3.37 -14.38
C GLU A 242 -4.08 -4.27 -13.17
N TYR A 243 -2.81 -4.54 -12.84
CA TYR A 243 -2.47 -5.28 -11.63
C TYR A 243 -2.85 -4.50 -10.37
N ASN A 244 -2.49 -3.22 -10.30
CA ASN A 244 -2.80 -2.38 -9.14
C ASN A 244 -4.32 -2.17 -9.00
N LEU A 245 -5.02 -1.97 -10.11
CA LEU A 245 -6.49 -1.85 -10.11
C LEU A 245 -7.18 -3.12 -9.59
N ALA A 246 -6.74 -4.29 -10.04
CA ALA A 246 -7.29 -5.57 -9.58
C ALA A 246 -7.02 -5.80 -8.09
N GLN A 247 -5.81 -5.47 -7.64
CA GLN A 247 -5.40 -5.53 -6.25
C GLN A 247 -6.26 -4.59 -5.38
N THR A 248 -6.43 -3.33 -5.79
CA THR A 248 -7.28 -2.35 -5.08
C THR A 248 -8.75 -2.77 -5.06
N GLU A 249 -9.32 -3.23 -6.17
CA GLU A 249 -10.68 -3.79 -6.20
C GLU A 249 -10.84 -4.93 -5.19
N PHE A 250 -9.84 -5.81 -5.08
CA PHE A 250 -9.89 -6.89 -4.10
C PHE A 250 -9.82 -6.39 -2.65
N LEU A 251 -8.87 -5.50 -2.36
CA LEU A 251 -8.60 -5.01 -1.00
C LEU A 251 -9.72 -4.11 -0.47
N PHE A 252 -10.41 -3.36 -1.33
CA PHE A 252 -11.55 -2.53 -0.94
C PHE A 252 -12.88 -3.26 -1.04
N ILE A 253 -13.11 -3.97 -2.14
CA ILE A 253 -14.46 -4.41 -2.54
C ILE A 253 -14.63 -5.92 -2.33
N ASP A 254 -13.92 -6.74 -3.11
CA ASP A 254 -14.23 -8.18 -3.23
C ASP A 254 -13.87 -9.00 -1.97
N SER A 255 -12.97 -8.47 -1.15
CA SER A 255 -12.64 -9.06 0.15
C SER A 255 -13.55 -8.59 1.29
N SER A 256 -14.23 -7.44 1.13
CA SER A 256 -14.99 -6.75 2.18
C SER A 256 -16.50 -6.93 2.07
N PHE A 257 -17.03 -7.01 0.85
CA PHE A 257 -18.47 -7.08 0.59
C PHE A 257 -18.83 -8.39 -0.13
N ARG A 258 -20.05 -8.86 0.12
CA ARG A 258 -20.62 -10.08 -0.51
C ARG A 258 -21.83 -9.78 -1.38
N ASP A 259 -22.46 -8.64 -1.17
CA ASP A 259 -23.64 -8.23 -1.93
C ASP A 259 -23.22 -7.77 -3.34
N PRO A 260 -23.69 -8.42 -4.42
CA PRO A 260 -23.25 -8.11 -5.78
C PRO A 260 -23.55 -6.67 -6.21
N GLU A 261 -24.72 -6.14 -5.84
CA GLU A 261 -25.14 -4.77 -6.19
C GLU A 261 -24.22 -3.72 -5.53
N THR A 262 -23.88 -3.93 -4.25
CA THR A 262 -22.88 -3.12 -3.56
C THR A 262 -21.52 -3.19 -4.25
N CYS A 263 -21.07 -4.38 -4.63
CA CYS A 263 -19.76 -4.56 -5.27
C CYS A 263 -19.71 -3.86 -6.63
N GLU A 264 -20.77 -4.00 -7.44
CA GLU A 264 -20.90 -3.34 -8.74
C GLU A 264 -20.95 -1.82 -8.61
N THR A 265 -21.70 -1.29 -7.64
CA THR A 265 -21.80 0.15 -7.37
C THR A 265 -20.44 0.74 -7.00
N LEU A 266 -19.72 0.12 -6.06
CA LEU A 266 -18.41 0.60 -5.63
C LEU A 266 -17.35 0.50 -6.72
N ARG A 267 -17.37 -0.59 -7.49
CA ARG A 267 -16.46 -0.80 -8.61
C ARG A 267 -16.71 0.21 -9.72
N SER A 268 -17.96 0.51 -10.02
CA SER A 268 -18.33 1.52 -11.02
C SER A 268 -17.82 2.90 -10.63
N ALA A 269 -17.96 3.29 -9.36
CA ALA A 269 -17.42 4.56 -8.86
C ALA A 269 -15.88 4.61 -8.98
N PHE A 270 -15.19 3.51 -8.64
CA PHE A 270 -13.74 3.40 -8.79
C PHE A 270 -13.29 3.51 -10.25
N HIS A 271 -13.93 2.78 -11.16
CA HIS A 271 -13.62 2.84 -12.59
C HIS A 271 -13.91 4.22 -13.19
N GLU A 272 -14.99 4.88 -12.76
CA GLU A 272 -15.32 6.26 -13.16
C GLU A 272 -14.20 7.22 -12.74
N GLY A 273 -13.78 7.16 -11.48
CA GLY A 273 -12.69 7.99 -10.96
C GLY A 273 -11.38 7.77 -11.72
N TYR A 274 -11.01 6.51 -11.94
CA TYR A 274 -9.81 6.18 -12.72
C TYR A 274 -9.86 6.71 -14.14
N ARG A 275 -10.98 6.52 -14.85
CA ARG A 275 -11.17 7.00 -16.22
C ARG A 275 -11.15 8.51 -16.35
N SER A 276 -11.42 9.25 -15.28
CA SER A 276 -11.33 10.71 -15.27
C SER A 276 -9.90 11.22 -15.44
N GLN A 277 -8.90 10.42 -15.02
CA GLN A 277 -7.47 10.75 -15.09
C GLN A 277 -6.74 9.97 -16.19
N ARG A 278 -7.16 8.74 -16.47
CA ARG A 278 -6.49 7.85 -17.44
C ARG A 278 -7.48 6.98 -18.21
N SER A 279 -7.40 7.03 -19.54
CA SER A 279 -8.23 6.16 -20.39
C SER A 279 -7.89 4.68 -20.17
N MET A 280 -8.91 3.86 -19.90
CA MET A 280 -8.78 2.41 -19.84
C MET A 280 -10.08 1.72 -20.25
N ALA A 281 -9.95 0.74 -21.15
CA ALA A 281 -11.01 -0.14 -21.56
C ALA A 281 -11.03 -1.37 -20.64
N PHE A 282 -11.75 -1.26 -19.51
CA PHE A 282 -11.92 -2.36 -18.55
C PHE A 282 -12.60 -3.61 -19.13
N GLU A 283 -13.26 -3.49 -20.29
CA GLU A 283 -13.89 -4.61 -20.99
C GLU A 283 -12.90 -5.38 -21.89
N ASP A 284 -11.73 -4.80 -22.18
CA ASP A 284 -10.73 -5.39 -23.08
C ASP A 284 -9.81 -6.37 -22.33
N GLY A 285 -10.40 -7.48 -21.91
CA GLY A 285 -9.72 -8.62 -21.27
C GLY A 285 -9.32 -8.40 -19.81
N TYR A 286 -9.51 -7.20 -19.25
CA TYR A 286 -9.22 -6.95 -17.84
C TYR A 286 -10.09 -7.84 -16.92
N GLU A 287 -11.37 -8.03 -17.26
CA GLU A 287 -12.26 -8.91 -16.48
C GLU A 287 -11.78 -10.35 -16.41
N GLU A 288 -11.12 -10.84 -17.46
CA GLU A 288 -10.53 -12.19 -17.53
C GLU A 288 -9.25 -12.29 -16.69
N ARG A 289 -8.41 -11.26 -16.70
CA ARG A 289 -7.14 -11.22 -15.95
C ARG A 289 -7.33 -10.87 -14.46
N ARG A 290 -8.37 -10.10 -14.12
CA ARG A 290 -8.58 -9.59 -12.76
C ARG A 290 -8.57 -10.70 -11.70
N PRO A 291 -9.32 -11.82 -11.83
CA PRO A 291 -9.28 -12.88 -10.83
C PRO A 291 -7.89 -13.47 -10.59
N LEU A 292 -7.04 -13.52 -11.63
CA LEU A 292 -5.66 -14.01 -11.51
C LEU A 292 -4.79 -13.06 -10.67
N TYR A 293 -4.86 -11.75 -10.94
CA TYR A 293 -4.19 -10.73 -10.12
C TYR A 293 -4.68 -10.71 -8.67
N GLN A 294 -5.99 -10.85 -8.48
CA GLN A 294 -6.60 -10.92 -7.15
C GLN A 294 -6.19 -12.19 -6.40
N LEU A 295 -6.08 -13.34 -7.08
CA LEU A 295 -5.58 -14.58 -6.48
C LEU A 295 -4.13 -14.41 -6.01
N SER A 296 -3.26 -13.84 -6.84
CA SER A 296 -1.87 -13.54 -6.44
C SER A 296 -1.82 -12.60 -5.22
N THR A 297 -2.69 -11.58 -5.19
CA THR A 297 -2.84 -10.67 -4.04
C THR A 297 -3.28 -11.41 -2.77
N LEU A 298 -4.24 -12.34 -2.87
CA LEU A 298 -4.68 -13.14 -1.72
C LEU A 298 -3.56 -14.04 -1.21
N LEU A 299 -2.77 -14.66 -2.10
CA LEU A 299 -1.64 -15.51 -1.71
C LEU A 299 -0.58 -14.69 -0.96
N TRP A 300 -0.31 -13.46 -1.40
CA TRP A 300 0.54 -12.53 -0.64
C TRP A 300 -0.01 -12.24 0.76
N ARG A 301 -1.31 -11.97 0.89
CA ARG A 301 -1.95 -11.77 2.20
C ARG A 301 -1.90 -13.01 3.08
N MET A 302 -2.10 -14.20 2.52
CA MET A 302 -1.99 -15.47 3.22
C MET A 302 -0.56 -15.70 3.74
N ALA A 303 0.45 -15.39 2.93
CA ALA A 303 1.85 -15.46 3.33
C ALA A 303 2.17 -14.51 4.50
N GLY A 304 1.58 -13.31 4.52
CA GLY A 304 1.73 -12.33 5.60
C GLY A 304 0.81 -12.51 6.81
N PHE A 305 -0.01 -13.57 6.84
CA PHE A 305 -1.12 -13.68 7.80
C PHE A 305 -0.66 -13.68 9.27
N GLU A 306 0.36 -14.47 9.60
CA GLU A 306 0.79 -14.58 11.01
C GLU A 306 1.35 -13.27 11.54
N ALA A 307 2.08 -12.53 10.70
CA ALA A 307 2.51 -11.18 11.04
C ALA A 307 1.30 -10.27 11.22
N ALA A 308 0.40 -10.18 10.23
CA ALA A 308 -0.73 -9.26 10.23
C ALA A 308 -1.75 -9.47 11.36
N PHE A 309 -1.83 -10.66 11.94
CA PHE A 309 -2.77 -11.00 13.02
C PHE A 309 -2.08 -11.44 14.32
N ALA A 310 -0.79 -11.11 14.50
CA ALA A 310 -0.01 -11.54 15.66
C ALA A 310 -0.61 -11.07 17.00
N ASP A 311 -1.13 -9.84 17.04
CA ASP A 311 -1.70 -9.21 18.24
C ASP A 311 -3.21 -9.43 18.37
N GLU A 312 -3.81 -10.15 17.42
CA GLU A 312 -5.25 -10.40 17.36
C GLU A 312 -5.67 -11.61 18.20
N SER A 313 -6.91 -11.58 18.70
CA SER A 313 -7.44 -12.72 19.44
C SER A 313 -7.53 -13.97 18.57
N GLY A 314 -7.40 -15.17 19.17
CA GLY A 314 -7.54 -16.43 18.43
C GLY A 314 -8.87 -16.58 17.67
N LEU A 315 -9.95 -15.94 18.16
CA LEU A 315 -11.22 -15.89 17.45
C LEU A 315 -11.17 -14.98 16.21
N ALA A 316 -10.51 -13.83 16.31
CA ALA A 316 -10.29 -12.92 15.19
C ALA A 316 -9.41 -13.59 14.13
N GLN A 317 -8.31 -14.23 14.53
CA GLN A 317 -7.47 -15.04 13.65
C GLN A 317 -8.28 -16.13 12.93
N ALA A 318 -9.06 -16.94 13.66
CA ALA A 318 -9.85 -18.01 13.05
C ALA A 318 -10.90 -17.50 12.04
N ARG A 319 -11.50 -16.32 12.30
CA ARG A 319 -12.44 -15.67 11.38
C ARG A 319 -11.73 -15.18 10.12
N ALA A 320 -10.58 -14.54 10.26
CA ALA A 320 -9.78 -14.06 9.14
C ALA A 320 -9.27 -15.22 8.28
N GLU A 321 -8.81 -16.31 8.90
CA GLU A 321 -8.40 -17.52 8.19
C GLU A 321 -9.56 -18.11 7.37
N ALA A 322 -10.73 -18.28 7.99
CA ALA A 322 -11.92 -18.80 7.29
C ALA A 322 -12.34 -17.88 6.12
N GLN A 323 -12.23 -16.56 6.29
CA GLN A 323 -12.49 -15.59 5.23
C GLN A 323 -11.49 -15.73 4.08
N TYR A 324 -10.19 -15.84 4.35
CA TYR A 324 -9.15 -16.01 3.33
C TYR A 324 -9.35 -17.32 2.56
N ARG A 325 -9.66 -18.43 3.24
CA ARG A 325 -9.98 -19.71 2.59
C ARG A 325 -11.22 -19.62 1.70
N GLN A 326 -12.28 -18.93 2.15
CA GLN A 326 -13.46 -18.72 1.32
C GLN A 326 -13.16 -17.86 0.08
N GLN A 327 -12.33 -16.83 0.22
CA GLN A 327 -11.88 -16.00 -0.90
C GLN A 327 -11.04 -16.82 -1.88
N PHE A 328 -10.19 -17.71 -1.37
CA PHE A 328 -9.37 -18.60 -2.19
C PHE A 328 -10.22 -19.52 -3.06
N GLU A 329 -11.21 -20.21 -2.47
CA GLU A 329 -12.13 -21.08 -3.22
C GLU A 329 -12.83 -20.34 -4.36
N ARG A 330 -13.28 -19.11 -4.11
CA ARG A 330 -13.95 -18.28 -5.12
C ARG A 330 -12.99 -17.85 -6.24
N LEU A 331 -11.80 -17.37 -5.87
CA LEU A 331 -10.84 -16.82 -6.82
C LEU A 331 -10.22 -17.91 -7.70
N VAL A 332 -9.84 -19.05 -7.11
CA VAL A 332 -9.23 -20.15 -7.86
C VAL A 332 -10.19 -20.70 -8.92
N GLU A 333 -11.49 -20.74 -8.64
CA GLU A 333 -12.52 -21.11 -9.63
C GLU A 333 -12.71 -20.05 -10.71
N ALA A 334 -12.54 -18.77 -10.37
CA ALA A 334 -12.73 -17.63 -11.26
C ALA A 334 -11.53 -17.33 -12.19
N VAL A 335 -10.31 -17.77 -11.84
CA VAL A 335 -9.15 -17.69 -12.75
C VAL A 335 -9.48 -18.42 -14.06
N PRO A 336 -9.13 -17.91 -15.25
CA PRO A 336 -9.35 -18.62 -16.51
C PRO A 336 -8.62 -19.97 -16.56
N SER A 337 -9.10 -20.87 -17.43
CA SER A 337 -8.55 -22.24 -17.54
C SER A 337 -7.57 -22.42 -18.66
#